data_AF-A0A354GRJ3-F1
#
_entry.id   AF-A0A354GRJ3-F1
#
_cell.length_a   1.000
_cell.length_b   1.000
_cell.length_c   1.000
_cell.angle_alpha   90.00
_cell.angle_beta   90.00
_cell.angle_gamma   90.00
#
_symmetry.space_group_name_H-M   'P 1'
#
loop_
_entity.id
_entity.type
_entity.pdbx_description
1 polymer ?
#
loop_
_entity_poly.entity_id
_entity_poly.type
_entity_poly.pdbx_seq_one_letter_code
_entity_poly.pdbx_strand_id
1 'polypeptide(L)'
;MATSGDTPNPTQTPDAFTAPALEPAMPDRILLPPPAVAPPETPPRQQRSWLDYLLVAVVLGFAFLAGSFPAHNSDLWLHLATGRDLAAGKVHFGVDPYSQGAQGVYWVNTHWLYDLITYAVFQGFGGIEGRGGSALILLKALMATLLAVVMLRLGWRRGGLWASAVGAALAVLALSPWLAPHPMIVSYLFLALTLYFLERPHTSRPDEENGEWAAKPISFIAYWPLLPLFILWVNLDSWFLLGPLTVALVLLGQVLQANYGPSRDDPEAFRLGETAALVQVLAACLAVCLINPFGVYAFLTPPAQLGLFPAMSVLQHDSAFRGLLMSPFEADYLRPGLGW
;
A
#
# COMPACT_ATOMS: atom_id res chain seq x y z
N MET A 1 -16.09 119.25 -42.55
CA MET A 1 -15.37 118.55 -41.45
C MET A 1 -15.82 117.11 -41.51
N ALA A 2 -15.06 116.27 -42.22
CA ALA A 2 -13.98 115.45 -41.64
C ALA A 2 -14.60 114.30 -40.84
N THR A 3 -14.75 113.12 -41.48
CA THR A 3 -13.94 111.90 -41.22
C THR A 3 -14.53 111.13 -40.03
N SER A 4 -14.92 109.86 -40.05
CA SER A 4 -14.45 108.65 -40.74
C SER A 4 -15.51 107.59 -40.45
N GLY A 5 -15.91 106.73 -41.38
CA GLY A 5 -15.20 105.48 -41.58
C GLY A 5 -15.80 104.38 -40.69
N ASP A 6 -17.04 103.99 -41.00
CA ASP A 6 -17.72 102.84 -40.38
C ASP A 6 -17.05 101.56 -40.92
N THR A 7 -16.27 100.89 -40.08
CA THR A 7 -15.62 99.62 -40.39
C THR A 7 -16.66 98.50 -40.40
N PRO A 8 -16.76 97.69 -41.47
CA PRO A 8 -17.67 96.56 -41.49
C PRO A 8 -17.14 95.42 -40.61
N ASN A 9 -18.05 94.97 -39.75
CA ASN A 9 -18.05 93.75 -38.94
C ASN A 9 -17.35 92.57 -39.64
N PRO A 10 -16.34 91.91 -39.04
CA PRO A 10 -15.83 90.66 -39.56
C PRO A 10 -16.85 89.54 -39.27
N THR A 11 -17.56 89.14 -40.32
CA THR A 11 -17.95 87.76 -40.61
C THR A 11 -18.33 86.93 -39.38
N GLN A 12 -19.50 87.20 -38.79
CA GLN A 12 -20.21 86.18 -38.01
C GLN A 12 -20.68 85.10 -38.99
N THR A 13 -19.92 84.01 -39.02
CA THR A 13 -20.33 82.73 -39.57
C THR A 13 -21.72 82.40 -39.00
N PRO A 14 -22.74 82.12 -39.83
CA PRO A 14 -24.02 81.72 -39.30
C PRO A 14 -23.83 80.37 -38.58
N ASP A 15 -24.11 80.37 -37.27
CA ASP A 15 -24.25 79.18 -36.45
C ASP A 15 -25.23 78.24 -37.16
N ALA A 16 -24.68 77.26 -37.85
CA ALA A 16 -25.42 76.14 -38.34
C ALA A 16 -26.07 75.49 -37.12
N PHE A 17 -27.41 75.54 -37.09
CA PHE A 17 -28.24 74.73 -36.23
C PHE A 17 -27.82 73.27 -36.39
N THR A 18 -26.86 72.88 -35.55
CA THR A 18 -26.41 71.50 -35.44
C THR A 18 -27.47 70.85 -34.58
N ALA A 19 -28.48 70.28 -35.26
CA ALA A 19 -29.35 69.31 -34.63
C ALA A 19 -28.46 68.32 -33.86
N PRO A 20 -28.77 67.99 -32.58
CA PRO A 20 -28.00 66.98 -31.89
C PRO A 20 -28.10 65.72 -32.75
N ALA A 21 -26.95 65.32 -33.31
CA ALA A 21 -26.82 64.06 -33.99
C ALA A 21 -27.29 63.02 -32.99
N LEU A 22 -28.42 62.37 -33.28
CA LEU A 22 -28.78 61.12 -32.66
C LEU A 22 -27.57 60.22 -32.87
N GLU A 23 -26.77 60.05 -31.82
CA GLU A 23 -25.84 58.93 -31.74
C GLU A 23 -26.67 57.69 -32.08
N PRO A 24 -26.27 56.89 -33.08
CA PRO A 24 -26.89 55.60 -33.25
C PRO A 24 -26.61 54.86 -31.95
N ALA A 25 -27.66 54.70 -31.13
CA ALA A 25 -27.62 53.85 -29.96
C ALA A 25 -27.01 52.54 -30.43
N MET A 26 -25.78 52.26 -29.97
CA MET A 26 -25.19 50.95 -30.17
C MET A 26 -26.25 49.97 -29.69
N PRO A 27 -26.72 49.03 -30.53
CA PRO A 27 -27.69 48.06 -30.06
C PRO A 27 -27.08 47.45 -28.81
N ASP A 28 -27.82 47.51 -27.70
CA ASP A 28 -27.48 46.85 -26.44
C ASP A 28 -26.77 45.56 -26.83
N ARG A 29 -25.48 45.44 -26.46
CA ARG A 29 -24.77 44.19 -26.63
C ARG A 29 -25.61 43.18 -25.88
N ILE A 30 -26.39 42.39 -26.60
CA ILE A 30 -27.14 41.28 -26.04
C ILE A 30 -26.06 40.42 -25.42
N LEU A 31 -25.93 40.52 -24.09
CA LEU A 31 -25.06 39.66 -23.32
C LEU A 31 -25.65 38.27 -23.52
N LEU A 32 -25.11 37.54 -24.49
CA LEU A 32 -25.40 36.13 -24.65
C LEU A 32 -25.18 35.50 -23.27
N PRO A 33 -26.17 34.79 -22.71
CA PRO A 33 -25.96 34.08 -21.46
C PRO A 33 -24.69 33.25 -21.59
N PRO A 34 -23.84 33.20 -20.54
CA PRO A 34 -22.63 32.40 -20.59
C PRO A 34 -23.01 31.00 -21.09
N PRO A 35 -22.23 30.41 -22.02
CA PRO A 35 -22.55 29.10 -22.56
C PRO A 35 -22.82 28.18 -21.39
N ALA A 36 -24.01 27.58 -21.35
CA ALA A 36 -24.38 26.65 -20.30
C ALA A 36 -23.27 25.61 -20.23
N VAL A 37 -22.47 25.65 -19.16
CA VAL A 37 -21.45 24.65 -18.89
C VAL A 37 -22.23 23.35 -18.82
N ALA A 38 -22.07 22.49 -19.83
CA ALA A 38 -22.69 21.20 -19.84
C ALA A 38 -22.35 20.54 -18.49
N PRO A 39 -23.34 20.03 -17.73
CA PRO A 39 -23.03 19.33 -16.50
C PRO A 39 -21.97 18.28 -16.82
N PRO A 40 -20.92 18.15 -15.99
CA PRO A 40 -19.84 17.20 -16.26
C PRO A 40 -20.49 15.84 -16.55
N GLU A 41 -20.20 15.28 -17.72
CA GLU A 41 -20.71 13.97 -18.11
C GLU A 41 -20.33 13.01 -16.98
N THR A 42 -21.34 12.57 -16.22
CA THR A 42 -21.11 11.58 -15.19
C THR A 42 -20.65 10.33 -15.92
N PRO A 43 -19.44 9.81 -15.64
CA PRO A 43 -18.95 8.64 -16.34
C PRO A 43 -20.00 7.54 -16.23
N PRO A 44 -20.30 6.82 -17.33
CA PRO A 44 -21.35 5.83 -17.32
C PRO A 44 -21.10 4.89 -16.16
N ARG A 45 -22.07 4.84 -15.23
CA ARG A 45 -22.01 4.00 -14.04
C ARG A 45 -21.95 2.57 -14.54
N GLN A 46 -20.74 2.03 -14.69
CA GLN A 46 -20.49 0.75 -15.34
C GLN A 46 -21.34 -0.30 -14.62
N GLN A 47 -22.44 -0.71 -15.27
CA GLN A 47 -23.35 -1.68 -14.71
C GLN A 47 -22.57 -2.98 -14.59
N ARG A 48 -22.40 -3.45 -13.36
CA ARG A 48 -21.69 -4.69 -13.07
C ARG A 48 -22.44 -5.81 -13.76
N SER A 49 -21.75 -6.50 -14.67
CA SER A 49 -22.29 -7.69 -15.30
C SER A 49 -22.29 -8.84 -14.30
N TRP A 50 -23.21 -9.79 -14.41
CA TRP A 50 -23.13 -11.04 -13.64
C TRP A 50 -21.80 -11.79 -13.91
N LEU A 51 -21.20 -11.59 -15.09
CA LEU A 51 -19.88 -12.10 -15.46
C LEU A 51 -18.77 -11.54 -14.57
N ASP A 52 -18.88 -10.29 -14.12
CA ASP A 52 -17.93 -9.66 -13.21
C ASP A 52 -17.93 -10.35 -11.84
N TYR A 53 -19.13 -10.64 -11.34
CA TYR A 53 -19.31 -11.38 -10.10
C TYR A 53 -18.81 -12.83 -10.22
N LEU A 54 -19.07 -13.48 -11.36
CA LEU A 54 -18.56 -14.83 -11.63
C LEU A 54 -17.03 -14.83 -11.66
N LEU A 55 -16.40 -13.88 -12.34
CA LEU A 55 -14.94 -13.77 -12.42
C LEU A 55 -14.32 -13.59 -11.03
N VAL A 56 -14.89 -12.69 -10.22
CA VAL A 56 -14.46 -12.51 -8.82
C VAL A 56 -14.62 -13.82 -8.04
N ALA A 57 -15.77 -14.49 -8.14
CA ALA A 57 -16.01 -15.74 -7.44
C ALA A 57 -15.02 -16.84 -7.85
N VAL A 58 -14.67 -16.92 -9.14
CA VAL A 58 -13.67 -17.87 -9.65
C VAL A 58 -12.29 -17.58 -9.08
N VAL A 59 -11.84 -16.32 -9.06
CA VAL A 59 -10.53 -15.94 -8.49
C VAL A 59 -10.48 -16.22 -6.99
N LEU A 60 -11.55 -15.89 -6.26
CA LEU A 60 -11.62 -16.16 -4.82
C LEU A 60 -11.69 -17.67 -4.52
N GLY A 61 -12.46 -18.43 -5.30
CA GLY A 61 -12.49 -19.88 -5.20
C GLY A 61 -11.14 -20.51 -5.52
N PHE A 62 -10.43 -20.01 -6.54
CA PHE A 62 -9.07 -20.43 -6.86
C PHE A 62 -8.10 -20.15 -5.72
N ALA A 63 -8.13 -18.94 -5.13
CA ALA A 63 -7.28 -18.60 -3.99
C ALA A 63 -7.56 -19.48 -2.76
N PHE A 64 -8.83 -19.75 -2.48
CA PHE A 64 -9.23 -20.65 -1.40
C PHE A 64 -8.71 -22.07 -1.63
N LEU A 65 -8.90 -22.62 -2.84
CA LEU A 65 -8.47 -23.97 -3.18
C LEU A 65 -6.94 -24.09 -3.22
N ALA A 66 -6.25 -23.09 -3.76
CA ALA A 66 -4.78 -23.00 -3.73
C ALA A 66 -4.25 -22.95 -2.29
N GLY A 67 -5.03 -22.40 -1.34
CA GLY A 67 -4.73 -22.45 0.09
C GLY A 67 -5.23 -23.71 0.81
N SER A 68 -5.99 -24.61 0.18
CA SER A 68 -6.66 -25.75 0.83
C SER A 68 -5.92 -27.07 0.60
N PHE A 69 -4.65 -27.13 1.00
CA PHE A 69 -3.85 -28.35 0.93
C PHE A 69 -3.25 -28.72 2.30
N PRO A 70 -2.98 -30.02 2.54
CA PRO A 70 -2.38 -30.48 3.79
C PRO A 70 -0.98 -29.91 4.01
N ALA A 71 -0.69 -29.52 5.25
CA ALA A 71 0.64 -29.08 5.64
C ALA A 71 1.61 -30.28 5.67
N HIS A 72 2.72 -30.17 4.92
CA HIS A 72 3.78 -31.19 4.89
C HIS A 72 5.07 -30.71 5.58
N ASN A 73 5.09 -29.47 6.09
CA ASN A 73 6.25 -28.85 6.70
C ASN A 73 6.35 -29.16 8.20
N SER A 74 7.55 -29.51 8.65
CA SER A 74 7.86 -29.70 10.08
C SER A 74 7.67 -28.43 10.92
N ASP A 75 7.83 -27.25 10.30
CA ASP A 75 7.76 -25.96 10.99
C ASP A 75 6.41 -25.71 11.65
N LEU A 76 5.33 -26.26 11.09
CA LEU A 76 4.00 -26.18 11.72
C LEU A 76 4.03 -26.74 13.15
N TRP A 77 4.71 -27.86 13.35
CA TRP A 77 4.82 -28.48 14.67
C TRP A 77 5.71 -27.67 15.60
N LEU A 78 6.74 -27.00 15.07
CA LEU A 78 7.56 -26.07 15.84
C LEU A 78 6.70 -24.90 16.33
N HIS A 79 5.93 -24.26 15.45
CA HIS A 79 5.01 -23.17 15.82
C HIS A 79 3.99 -23.60 16.90
N LEU A 80 3.40 -24.79 16.74
CA LEU A 80 2.47 -25.35 17.73
C LEU A 80 3.15 -25.68 19.07
N ALA A 81 4.38 -26.21 19.05
CA ALA A 81 5.15 -26.51 20.24
C ALA A 81 5.55 -25.22 20.98
N THR A 82 6.04 -24.22 20.24
CA THR A 82 6.39 -22.90 20.80
C THR A 82 5.15 -22.22 21.38
N GLY A 83 4.01 -22.27 20.68
CA GLY A 83 2.74 -21.71 21.15
C GLY A 83 2.22 -22.42 22.41
N ARG A 84 2.35 -23.75 22.49
CA ARG A 84 2.05 -24.53 23.70
C ARG A 84 2.91 -24.11 24.88
N ASP A 85 4.23 -24.00 24.65
CA ASP A 85 5.19 -23.71 25.71
C ASP A 85 5.08 -22.24 26.16
N LEU A 86 4.74 -21.31 25.26
CA LEU A 86 4.35 -19.92 25.57
C LEU A 86 3.07 -19.89 26.41
N ALA A 87 2.01 -20.59 26.00
CA ALA A 87 0.75 -20.64 26.74
C ALA A 87 0.91 -21.27 28.13
N ALA A 88 1.86 -22.20 28.29
CA ALA A 88 2.20 -22.83 29.56
C ALA A 88 3.18 -22.00 30.42
N GLY A 89 3.64 -20.83 29.95
CA GLY A 89 4.60 -19.97 30.66
C GLY A 89 6.02 -20.56 30.78
N LYS A 90 6.38 -21.51 29.90
CA LYS A 90 7.69 -22.20 29.92
C LYS A 90 8.76 -21.47 29.09
N VAL A 91 8.34 -20.69 28.10
CA VAL A 91 9.23 -19.94 27.22
C VAL A 91 9.63 -18.62 27.87
N HIS A 92 10.94 -18.37 27.92
CA HIS A 92 11.51 -17.10 28.37
C HIS A 92 12.03 -16.34 27.15
N PHE A 93 11.63 -15.08 27.00
CA PHE A 93 12.08 -14.26 25.87
C PHE A 93 13.60 -14.08 25.89
N GLY A 94 14.24 -14.30 24.74
CA GLY A 94 15.70 -14.20 24.59
C GLY A 94 16.47 -15.52 24.77
N VAL A 95 15.81 -16.61 25.20
CA VAL A 95 16.45 -17.92 25.39
C VAL A 95 15.81 -18.95 24.48
N ASP A 96 16.62 -19.59 23.63
CA ASP A 96 16.16 -20.66 22.72
C ASP A 96 15.92 -21.97 23.52
N PRO A 97 14.69 -22.50 23.56
CA PRO A 97 14.38 -23.74 24.27
C PRO A 97 14.64 -25.02 23.44
N TYR A 98 14.88 -24.90 22.13
CA TYR A 98 14.94 -26.05 21.21
C TYR A 98 16.36 -26.33 20.70
N SER A 99 17.21 -25.30 20.58
CA SER A 99 18.57 -25.47 20.04
C SER A 99 19.60 -25.86 21.11
N GLN A 100 20.05 -27.11 21.05
CA GLN A 100 21.16 -27.66 21.86
C GLN A 100 22.51 -27.13 21.34
N GLY A 101 22.85 -25.88 21.65
CA GLY A 101 24.12 -25.26 21.21
C GLY A 101 24.07 -23.75 21.05
N ALA A 102 22.89 -23.13 21.08
CA ALA A 102 22.71 -21.68 21.01
C ALA A 102 22.92 -20.98 22.37
N GLN A 103 23.64 -21.60 23.32
CA GLN A 103 23.85 -21.03 24.64
C GLN A 103 24.63 -19.71 24.54
N GLY A 104 24.04 -18.64 25.06
CA GLY A 104 24.61 -17.28 24.99
C GLY A 104 24.22 -16.47 23.75
N VAL A 105 23.47 -17.05 22.80
CA VAL A 105 22.90 -16.31 21.66
C VAL A 105 21.49 -15.84 22.02
N TYR A 106 21.22 -14.55 21.85
CA TYR A 106 19.90 -14.00 22.13
C TYR A 106 18.87 -14.47 21.10
N TRP A 107 17.89 -15.25 21.55
CA TRP A 107 16.86 -15.80 20.69
C TRP A 107 15.70 -14.82 20.49
N VAL A 108 15.53 -14.36 19.25
CA VAL A 108 14.45 -13.45 18.85
C VAL A 108 13.33 -14.24 18.19
N ASN A 109 12.28 -14.57 18.94
CA ASN A 109 11.07 -15.15 18.37
C ASN A 109 10.08 -14.07 17.90
N THR A 110 10.32 -13.51 16.72
CA THR A 110 9.42 -12.49 16.13
C THR A 110 8.02 -13.01 15.79
N HIS A 111 7.81 -14.33 15.77
CA HIS A 111 6.54 -14.99 15.45
C HIS A 111 5.77 -15.50 16.68
N TRP A 112 6.13 -15.05 17.89
CA TRP A 112 5.52 -15.51 19.13
C TRP A 112 3.98 -15.40 19.17
N LEU A 113 3.40 -14.33 18.60
CA LEU A 113 1.95 -14.14 18.59
C LEU A 113 1.29 -15.08 17.56
N TYR A 114 1.97 -15.35 16.45
CA TYR A 114 1.51 -16.32 15.46
C TYR A 114 1.50 -17.73 16.07
N ASP A 115 2.54 -18.11 16.80
CA ASP A 115 2.61 -19.38 17.53
C ASP A 115 1.45 -19.52 18.52
N LEU A 116 1.18 -18.46 19.29
CA LEU A 116 0.10 -18.47 20.27
C LEU A 116 -1.28 -18.59 19.61
N ILE A 117 -1.54 -17.84 18.53
CA ILE A 117 -2.82 -17.87 17.80
C ILE A 117 -3.02 -19.23 17.12
N THR A 118 -1.99 -19.75 16.45
CA THR A 118 -2.08 -21.06 15.78
C THR A 118 -2.29 -22.18 16.78
N TYR A 119 -1.59 -22.16 17.92
CA TYR A 119 -1.82 -23.11 19.00
C TYR A 119 -3.24 -22.98 19.59
N ALA A 120 -3.73 -21.76 19.84
CA ALA A 120 -5.08 -21.53 20.36
C ALA A 120 -6.16 -22.04 19.40
N VAL A 121 -6.03 -21.79 18.09
CA VAL A 121 -6.93 -22.34 17.07
C VAL A 121 -6.83 -23.86 17.03
N PHE A 122 -5.63 -24.42 17.04
CA PHE A 122 -5.43 -25.86 17.01
C PHE A 122 -6.13 -26.55 18.19
N GLN A 123 -5.92 -26.06 19.42
CA GLN A 123 -6.52 -26.64 20.61
C GLN A 123 -8.03 -26.37 20.72
N GLY A 124 -8.49 -25.18 20.31
CA GLY A 124 -9.90 -24.81 20.34
C GLY A 124 -10.79 -25.71 19.47
N PHE A 125 -10.23 -26.35 18.44
CA PHE A 125 -10.91 -27.31 17.58
C PHE A 125 -10.58 -28.78 17.91
N GLY A 126 -10.13 -29.07 19.12
CA GLY A 126 -9.89 -30.43 19.62
C GLY A 126 -8.51 -31.00 19.31
N GLY A 127 -7.56 -30.15 18.91
CA GLY A 127 -6.16 -30.53 18.74
C GLY A 127 -5.97 -31.68 17.74
N ILE A 128 -5.20 -32.69 18.17
CA ILE A 128 -4.86 -33.88 17.37
C ILE A 128 -6.07 -34.81 17.20
N GLU A 129 -6.89 -34.97 18.25
CA GLU A 129 -8.04 -35.90 18.25
C GLU A 129 -9.27 -35.32 17.52
N GLY A 130 -9.34 -33.99 17.43
CA GLY A 130 -10.43 -33.26 16.80
C GLY A 130 -10.14 -32.83 15.36
N ARG A 131 -10.51 -31.59 15.04
CA ARG A 131 -10.37 -30.96 13.73
C ARG A 131 -9.33 -29.83 13.73
N GLY A 132 -8.37 -29.85 14.66
CA GLY A 132 -7.36 -28.80 14.81
C GLY A 132 -6.56 -28.56 13.53
N GLY A 133 -6.08 -29.63 12.90
CA GLY A 133 -5.37 -29.53 11.61
C GLY A 133 -6.22 -28.94 10.49
N SER A 134 -7.48 -29.37 10.37
CA SER A 134 -8.43 -28.83 9.38
C SER A 134 -8.75 -27.35 9.63
N ALA A 135 -8.85 -26.93 10.89
CA ALA A 135 -9.08 -25.53 11.26
C ALA A 135 -7.91 -24.62 10.83
N LEU A 136 -6.67 -25.09 10.98
CA LEU A 136 -5.49 -24.36 10.51
C LEU A 136 -5.41 -24.26 8.98
N ILE A 137 -5.75 -25.34 8.27
CA ILE A 137 -5.85 -25.31 6.80
C ILE A 137 -6.93 -24.34 6.35
N LEU A 138 -8.09 -24.34 7.02
CA LEU A 138 -9.16 -23.40 6.72
C LEU A 138 -8.73 -21.94 6.98
N LEU A 139 -8.07 -21.69 8.11
CA LEU A 139 -7.54 -20.36 8.44
C LEU A 139 -6.58 -19.86 7.34
N LYS A 140 -5.63 -20.70 6.89
CA LYS A 140 -4.69 -20.32 5.82
C LYS A 140 -5.41 -20.07 4.49
N ALA A 141 -6.39 -20.90 4.15
CA ALA A 141 -7.18 -20.74 2.93
C ALA A 141 -7.99 -19.44 2.95
N LEU A 142 -8.56 -19.07 4.10
CA LEU A 142 -9.25 -17.80 4.30
C LEU A 142 -8.31 -16.60 4.19
N MET A 143 -7.08 -16.70 4.72
CA MET A 143 -6.07 -15.66 4.58
C MET A 143 -5.63 -15.48 3.12
N ALA A 144 -5.39 -16.56 2.38
CA ALA A 144 -5.08 -16.52 0.95
C ALA A 144 -6.22 -15.87 0.15
N THR A 145 -7.46 -16.21 0.49
CA THR A 145 -8.66 -15.61 -0.12
C THR A 145 -8.76 -14.13 0.19
N LEU A 146 -8.51 -13.73 1.44
CA LEU A 146 -8.51 -12.32 1.84
C LEU A 146 -7.42 -11.53 1.13
N LEU A 147 -6.22 -12.10 0.98
CA LEU A 147 -5.16 -11.50 0.17
C LEU A 147 -5.64 -11.27 -1.26
N ALA A 148 -6.26 -12.26 -1.90
CA ALA A 148 -6.83 -12.11 -3.24
C ALA A 148 -7.91 -11.01 -3.31
N VAL A 149 -8.77 -10.89 -2.29
CA VAL A 149 -9.76 -9.79 -2.20
C VAL A 149 -9.06 -8.43 -2.19
N VAL A 150 -7.98 -8.27 -1.41
CA VAL A 150 -7.23 -7.01 -1.33
C VAL A 150 -6.56 -6.69 -2.67
N MET A 151 -5.96 -7.69 -3.33
CA MET A 151 -5.35 -7.53 -4.66
C MET A 151 -6.38 -7.13 -5.72
N LEU A 152 -7.57 -7.75 -5.70
CA LEU A 152 -8.69 -7.38 -6.57
C LEU A 152 -9.16 -5.94 -6.34
N ARG A 153 -9.19 -5.49 -5.08
CA ARG A 153 -9.57 -4.12 -4.71
C ARG A 153 -8.56 -3.09 -5.20
N LEU A 154 -7.27 -3.40 -5.08
CA LEU A 154 -6.16 -2.57 -5.55
C LEU A 154 -6.18 -2.43 -7.06
N GLY A 155 -6.19 -3.54 -7.80
CA GLY A 155 -6.10 -3.50 -9.27
C GLY A 155 -7.35 -2.93 -9.94
N TRP A 156 -8.54 -3.10 -9.36
CA TRP A 156 -9.77 -2.51 -9.92
C TRP A 156 -9.64 -1.00 -10.07
N ARG A 157 -9.05 -0.30 -9.09
CA ARG A 157 -8.94 1.17 -9.14
C ARG A 157 -8.08 1.70 -10.29
N ARG A 158 -7.10 0.93 -10.76
CA ARG A 158 -6.13 1.36 -11.77
C ARG A 158 -6.40 0.82 -13.18
N GLY A 159 -6.84 -0.42 -13.29
CA GLY A 159 -6.89 -1.15 -14.58
C GLY A 159 -8.21 -1.85 -14.89
N GLY A 160 -9.25 -1.61 -14.10
CA GLY A 160 -10.53 -2.31 -14.22
C GLY A 160 -10.49 -3.74 -13.66
N LEU A 161 -11.67 -4.37 -13.59
CA LEU A 161 -11.83 -5.66 -12.91
C LEU A 161 -11.04 -6.81 -13.56
N TRP A 162 -10.98 -6.83 -14.89
CA TRP A 162 -10.40 -7.94 -15.64
C TRP A 162 -8.88 -8.03 -15.46
N ALA A 163 -8.17 -6.91 -15.64
CA ALA A 163 -6.73 -6.85 -15.40
C ALA A 163 -6.39 -7.20 -13.95
N SER A 164 -7.20 -6.71 -13.01
CA SER A 164 -7.05 -7.02 -11.59
C SER A 164 -7.27 -8.51 -11.29
N ALA A 165 -8.27 -9.14 -11.92
CA ALA A 165 -8.59 -10.55 -11.74
C ALA A 165 -7.48 -11.46 -12.29
N VAL A 166 -6.99 -11.17 -13.49
CA VAL A 166 -5.87 -11.91 -14.09
C VAL A 166 -4.60 -11.73 -13.24
N GLY A 167 -4.29 -10.50 -12.85
CA GLY A 167 -3.12 -10.21 -12.00
C GLY A 167 -3.20 -10.92 -10.64
N ALA A 168 -4.36 -10.88 -9.97
CA ALA A 168 -4.57 -11.58 -8.71
C ALA A 168 -4.47 -13.10 -8.87
N ALA A 169 -5.05 -13.67 -9.93
CA ALA A 169 -4.95 -15.11 -10.21
C ALA A 169 -3.50 -15.55 -10.48
N LEU A 170 -2.74 -14.80 -11.28
CA LEU A 170 -1.33 -15.07 -11.53
C LEU A 170 -0.48 -14.94 -10.27
N ALA A 171 -0.76 -13.94 -9.43
CA ALA A 171 -0.06 -13.78 -8.16
C ALA A 171 -0.35 -14.94 -7.19
N VAL A 172 -1.61 -15.35 -7.07
CA VAL A 172 -2.00 -16.52 -6.26
C VAL A 172 -1.35 -17.79 -6.79
N LEU A 173 -1.29 -17.96 -8.11
CA LEU A 173 -0.61 -19.10 -8.74
C LEU A 173 0.90 -19.10 -8.43
N ALA A 174 1.56 -17.94 -8.53
CA ALA A 174 2.97 -17.81 -8.19
C ALA A 174 3.24 -18.07 -6.69
N LEU A 175 2.31 -17.67 -5.83
CA LEU A 175 2.39 -17.90 -4.38
C LEU A 175 2.01 -19.33 -3.98
N SER A 176 1.37 -20.13 -4.83
CA SER A 176 0.81 -21.42 -4.44
C SER A 176 1.82 -22.39 -3.79
N PRO A 177 3.08 -22.50 -4.25
CA PRO A 177 4.08 -23.35 -3.60
C PRO A 177 4.48 -22.84 -2.20
N TRP A 178 4.31 -21.55 -1.95
CA TRP A 178 4.72 -20.84 -0.73
C TRP A 178 3.57 -20.67 0.28
N LEU A 179 2.35 -21.10 -0.06
CA LEU A 179 1.16 -21.07 0.80
C LEU A 179 1.16 -22.16 1.91
N ALA A 180 2.34 -22.70 2.23
CA ALA A 180 2.51 -23.53 3.42
C ALA A 180 2.09 -22.72 4.67
N PRO A 181 1.63 -23.37 5.75
CA PRO A 181 1.26 -22.68 6.98
C PRO A 181 2.51 -22.11 7.65
N HIS A 182 2.89 -20.92 7.20
CA HIS A 182 4.05 -20.18 7.63
C HIS A 182 3.59 -18.76 7.97
N PRO A 183 4.24 -18.08 8.93
CA PRO A 183 3.99 -16.66 9.23
C PRO A 183 4.01 -15.76 7.99
N MET A 184 4.75 -16.12 6.95
CA MET A 184 4.92 -15.36 5.72
C MET A 184 3.61 -15.00 5.00
N ILE A 185 2.56 -15.83 5.08
CA ILE A 185 1.25 -15.50 4.48
C ILE A 185 0.60 -14.28 5.16
N VAL A 186 0.83 -14.11 6.46
CA VAL A 186 0.41 -12.91 7.22
C VAL A 186 1.11 -11.69 6.64
N SER A 187 2.41 -11.78 6.39
CA SER A 187 3.22 -10.70 5.83
C SER A 187 2.78 -10.30 4.43
N TYR A 188 2.46 -11.25 3.56
CA TYR A 188 1.91 -10.94 2.24
C TYR A 188 0.57 -10.19 2.34
N LEU A 189 -0.31 -10.65 3.25
CA LEU A 189 -1.59 -9.99 3.49
C LEU A 189 -1.40 -8.57 4.05
N PHE A 190 -0.52 -8.38 5.02
CA PHE A 190 -0.30 -7.08 5.64
C PHE A 190 0.43 -6.10 4.70
N LEU A 191 1.30 -6.61 3.81
CA LEU A 191 1.88 -5.82 2.74
C LEU A 191 0.79 -5.32 1.78
N ALA A 192 -0.10 -6.22 1.34
CA ALA A 192 -1.22 -5.85 0.47
C ALA A 192 -2.15 -4.84 1.16
N LEU A 193 -2.42 -4.99 2.47
CA LEU A 193 -3.19 -4.02 3.24
C LEU A 193 -2.47 -2.67 3.38
N THR A 194 -1.15 -2.67 3.54
CA THR A 194 -0.34 -1.45 3.58
C THR A 194 -0.49 -0.67 2.28
N LEU A 195 -0.31 -1.33 1.13
CA LEU A 195 -0.55 -0.73 -0.18
C LEU A 195 -2.00 -0.24 -0.32
N TYR A 196 -2.99 -1.03 0.12
CA TYR A 196 -4.40 -0.65 0.06
C TYR A 196 -4.72 0.63 0.87
N PHE A 197 -4.11 0.79 2.05
CA PHE A 197 -4.30 1.99 2.86
C PHE A 197 -3.53 3.20 2.32
N LEU A 198 -2.36 2.98 1.72
CA LEU A 198 -1.59 4.04 1.05
C LEU A 198 -2.29 4.54 -0.23
N GLU A 199 -2.89 3.65 -1.01
CA GLU A 199 -3.61 3.98 -2.25
C GLU A 199 -5.06 4.44 -2.01
N ARG A 200 -5.49 4.59 -0.76
CA ARG A 200 -6.83 5.08 -0.48
C ARG A 200 -6.89 6.57 -0.83
N PRO A 201 -7.79 7.04 -1.71
CA PRO A 201 -7.90 8.45 -2.00
C PRO A 201 -8.33 9.15 -0.71
N HIS A 202 -7.41 9.91 -0.12
CA HIS A 202 -7.71 10.80 0.99
C HIS A 202 -8.40 12.01 0.39
N THR A 203 -9.73 11.94 0.36
CA THR A 203 -10.59 12.98 -0.21
C THR A 203 -10.30 14.29 0.51
N SER A 204 -9.61 15.21 -0.15
CA SER A 204 -9.67 16.62 0.20
C SER A 204 -11.11 17.04 -0.03
N ARG A 205 -11.86 17.18 1.07
CA ARG A 205 -13.23 17.71 1.01
C ARG A 205 -13.11 19.13 0.41
N PRO A 206 -13.77 19.44 -0.72
CA PRO A 206 -13.89 20.84 -1.12
C PRO A 206 -14.64 21.55 0.01
N ASP A 207 -14.08 22.63 0.54
CA ASP A 207 -14.82 23.52 1.42
C ASP A 207 -15.89 24.21 0.57
N GLU A 208 -17.11 23.66 0.59
CA GLU A 208 -18.29 24.24 -0.09
C GLU A 208 -18.60 25.67 0.40
N GLU A 209 -18.10 26.08 1.56
CA GLU A 209 -18.39 27.40 2.14
C GLU A 209 -17.64 28.57 1.48
N ASN A 210 -16.50 28.35 0.80
CA ASN A 210 -15.67 29.47 0.31
C ASN A 210 -15.37 29.47 -1.20
N GLY A 211 -15.79 28.47 -1.99
CA GLY A 211 -15.56 28.45 -3.44
C GLY A 211 -14.08 28.41 -3.88
N GLU A 212 -13.15 28.44 -2.93
CA GLU A 212 -11.72 28.24 -3.17
C GLU A 212 -11.42 26.75 -3.19
N TRP A 213 -10.79 26.29 -4.27
CA TRP A 213 -10.30 24.91 -4.45
C TRP A 213 -9.07 24.63 -3.56
N ALA A 214 -9.12 25.02 -2.28
CA ALA A 214 -8.07 24.78 -1.32
C ALA A 214 -8.09 23.30 -0.93
N ALA A 215 -7.26 22.49 -1.59
CA ALA A 215 -7.03 21.11 -1.23
C ALA A 215 -6.55 21.06 0.24
N LYS A 216 -7.42 20.67 1.16
CA LYS A 216 -7.07 20.52 2.57
C LYS A 216 -5.87 19.57 2.69
N PRO A 217 -4.79 19.95 3.41
CA PRO A 217 -3.61 19.11 3.54
C PRO A 217 -4.00 17.78 4.18
N ILE A 218 -3.55 16.68 3.58
CA ILE A 218 -3.76 15.33 4.12
C ILE A 218 -3.02 15.25 5.46
N SER A 219 -3.75 14.90 6.51
CA SER A 219 -3.20 14.80 7.87
C SER A 219 -2.72 13.37 8.15
N PHE A 220 -1.78 13.22 9.09
CA PHE A 220 -1.35 11.94 9.66
C PHE A 220 -2.51 11.01 10.03
N ILE A 221 -3.63 11.56 10.53
CA ILE A 221 -4.83 10.80 10.91
C ILE A 221 -5.37 9.97 9.75
N ALA A 222 -5.17 10.40 8.50
CA ALA A 222 -5.66 9.69 7.33
C ALA A 222 -5.00 8.30 7.13
N TYR A 223 -3.83 8.09 7.75
CA TYR A 223 -3.06 6.85 7.70
C TYR A 223 -3.07 6.08 9.03
N TRP A 224 -3.93 6.46 9.98
CA TRP A 224 -4.02 5.80 11.29
C TRP A 224 -4.13 4.26 11.26
N PRO A 225 -4.79 3.61 10.27
CA PRO A 225 -4.90 2.14 10.26
C PRO A 225 -3.56 1.42 10.08
N LEU A 226 -2.53 2.10 9.56
CA LEU A 226 -1.19 1.54 9.40
C LEU A 226 -0.51 1.28 10.74
N LEU A 227 -0.80 2.08 11.76
CA LEU A 227 -0.19 1.95 13.09
C LEU A 227 -0.56 0.62 13.75
N PRO A 228 -1.85 0.30 14.00
CA PRO A 228 -2.22 -0.98 14.59
C PRO A 228 -1.85 -2.16 13.68
N LEU A 229 -1.84 -1.95 12.35
CA LEU A 229 -1.38 -2.96 11.41
C LEU A 229 0.10 -3.32 11.65
N PHE A 230 0.99 -2.34 11.83
CA PHE A 230 2.41 -2.60 12.10
C PHE A 230 2.68 -3.11 13.52
N ILE A 231 1.90 -2.71 14.53
CA ILE A 231 1.94 -3.35 15.86
C ILE A 231 1.68 -4.85 15.71
N LEU A 232 0.62 -5.20 14.99
CA LEU A 232 0.24 -6.58 14.81
C LEU A 232 1.29 -7.32 13.96
N TRP A 233 1.83 -6.67 12.92
CA TRP A 233 2.82 -7.25 12.03
C TRP A 233 4.10 -7.65 12.77
N VAL A 234 4.70 -6.74 13.54
CA VAL A 234 5.98 -6.99 14.21
C VAL A 234 5.92 -8.11 15.26
N ASN A 235 4.71 -8.44 15.74
CA ASN A 235 4.50 -9.54 16.68
C ASN A 235 4.14 -10.87 16.00
N LEU A 236 3.73 -10.85 14.72
CA LEU A 236 3.33 -12.04 13.96
C LEU A 236 4.43 -12.58 13.05
N ASP A 237 5.29 -11.73 12.50
CA ASP A 237 6.32 -12.17 11.56
C ASP A 237 7.55 -11.25 11.49
N SER A 238 8.70 -11.80 11.09
CA SER A 238 9.96 -11.07 10.93
C SER A 238 9.98 -10.15 9.72
N TRP A 239 9.13 -10.36 8.69
CA TRP A 239 9.11 -9.52 7.49
C TRP A 239 8.33 -8.21 7.65
N PHE A 240 8.05 -7.77 8.88
CA PHE A 240 7.38 -6.49 9.16
C PHE A 240 8.09 -5.28 8.54
N LEU A 241 9.41 -5.37 8.33
CA LEU A 241 10.21 -4.30 7.74
C LEU A 241 9.77 -3.94 6.31
N LEU A 242 9.13 -4.87 5.59
CA LEU A 242 8.54 -4.60 4.26
C LEU A 242 7.49 -3.48 4.31
N GLY A 243 6.79 -3.34 5.44
CA GLY A 243 5.81 -2.29 5.66
C GLY A 243 6.41 -0.88 5.63
N PRO A 244 7.27 -0.51 6.60
CA PRO A 244 7.98 0.76 6.60
C PRO A 244 8.80 1.00 5.32
N LEU A 245 9.42 -0.03 4.75
CA LEU A 245 10.13 0.07 3.47
C LEU A 245 9.21 0.52 2.33
N THR A 246 7.99 -0.03 2.26
CA THR A 246 6.99 0.38 1.25
C THR A 246 6.58 1.83 1.43
N VAL A 247 6.37 2.28 2.68
CA VAL A 247 6.07 3.69 2.98
C VAL A 247 7.25 4.59 2.55
N ALA A 248 8.48 4.18 2.82
CA ALA A 248 9.69 4.91 2.41
C ALA A 248 9.83 4.98 0.88
N LEU A 249 9.51 3.91 0.16
CA LEU A 249 9.53 3.90 -1.31
C LEU A 249 8.46 4.82 -1.91
N VAL A 250 7.26 4.86 -1.33
CA VAL A 250 6.21 5.80 -1.76
C VAL A 250 6.63 7.24 -1.48
N LEU A 251 7.21 7.51 -0.31
CA LEU A 251 7.78 8.82 0.02
C LEU A 251 8.88 9.21 -0.98
N LEU A 252 9.80 8.29 -1.31
CA LEU A 252 10.85 8.52 -2.30
C LEU A 252 10.25 8.80 -3.69
N GLY A 253 9.22 8.05 -4.08
CA GLY A 253 8.48 8.29 -5.33
C GLY A 253 7.90 9.71 -5.39
N GLN A 254 7.29 10.18 -4.29
CA GLN A 254 6.77 11.55 -4.21
C GLN A 254 7.88 12.60 -4.29
N VAL A 255 9.02 12.39 -3.62
CA VAL A 255 10.17 13.30 -3.68
C VAL A 255 10.77 13.35 -5.09
N LEU A 256 10.88 12.20 -5.77
CA LEU A 256 11.36 12.16 -7.16
C LEU A 256 10.39 12.84 -8.12
N GLN A 257 9.08 12.63 -7.95
CA GLN A 257 8.07 13.32 -8.75
C GLN A 257 8.06 14.83 -8.48
N ALA A 258 8.35 15.26 -7.26
CA ALA A 258 8.50 16.69 -6.93
C ALA A 258 9.68 17.35 -7.66
N ASN A 259 10.79 16.61 -7.81
CA ASN A 259 12.04 17.13 -8.37
C ASN A 259 12.15 16.96 -9.88
N TYR A 260 11.51 15.94 -10.46
CA TYR A 260 11.67 15.53 -11.86
C TYR A 260 10.35 15.29 -12.62
N GLY A 261 9.20 15.44 -11.97
CA GLY A 261 7.89 15.22 -12.57
C GLY A 261 7.40 16.37 -13.46
N PRO A 262 6.48 16.10 -14.40
CA PRO A 262 5.82 17.14 -15.19
C PRO A 262 5.03 18.13 -14.31
N SER A 263 4.80 19.35 -14.81
CA SER A 263 4.25 20.51 -14.09
C SER A 263 3.02 20.22 -13.21
N ARG A 264 2.88 21.05 -12.16
CA ARG A 264 1.88 21.09 -11.07
C ARG A 264 0.38 20.93 -11.41
N ASP A 265 0.00 20.83 -12.68
CA ASP A 265 -1.40 20.79 -13.14
C ASP A 265 -1.95 19.36 -13.33
N ASP A 266 -1.14 18.32 -13.10
CA ASP A 266 -1.63 16.94 -13.09
C ASP A 266 -2.41 16.69 -11.78
N PRO A 267 -3.63 16.11 -11.77
CA PRO A 267 -4.32 15.71 -10.54
C PRO A 267 -3.53 14.72 -9.65
N GLU A 268 -2.52 14.05 -10.20
CA GLU A 268 -1.53 13.23 -9.48
C GLU A 268 -0.28 14.01 -9.01
N ALA A 269 -0.17 15.30 -9.33
CA ALA A 269 0.98 16.13 -8.99
C ALA A 269 1.01 16.57 -7.53
N PHE A 270 2.15 16.28 -6.92
CA PHE A 270 2.78 16.93 -5.77
C PHE A 270 1.89 17.72 -4.79
N ARG A 271 1.54 17.07 -3.68
CA ARG A 271 0.92 17.72 -2.51
C ARG A 271 1.95 17.79 -1.38
N LEU A 272 2.60 18.95 -1.18
CA LEU A 272 3.59 19.14 -0.10
C LEU A 272 3.11 18.67 1.29
N GLY A 273 1.80 18.81 1.58
CA GLY A 273 1.21 18.35 2.84
C GLY A 273 1.23 16.82 3.01
N GLU A 274 1.22 16.08 1.91
CA GLU A 274 1.22 14.62 1.90
C GLU A 274 2.62 14.06 2.23
N THR A 275 3.68 14.70 1.75
CA THR A 275 5.07 14.31 2.05
C THR A 275 5.38 14.43 3.54
N ALA A 276 4.98 15.54 4.18
CA ALA A 276 5.16 15.72 5.62
C ALA A 276 4.36 14.69 6.44
N ALA A 277 3.12 14.39 6.03
CA ALA A 277 2.31 13.35 6.65
C ALA A 277 2.96 11.96 6.50
N LEU A 278 3.49 11.62 5.31
CA LEU A 278 4.18 10.35 5.09
C LEU A 278 5.47 10.22 5.89
N VAL A 279 6.24 11.30 6.07
CA VAL A 279 7.41 11.30 6.97
C VAL A 279 6.99 11.02 8.41
N GLN A 280 5.93 11.67 8.89
CA GLN A 280 5.38 11.43 10.22
C GLN A 280 4.86 10.01 10.38
N VAL A 281 4.17 9.48 9.37
CA VAL A 281 3.70 8.09 9.32
C VAL A 281 4.89 7.15 9.37
N LEU A 282 5.91 7.33 8.52
CA LEU A 282 7.10 6.49 8.53
C LEU A 282 7.78 6.45 9.91
N ALA A 283 7.98 7.63 10.52
CA ALA A 283 8.55 7.73 11.85
C ALA A 283 7.68 7.03 12.91
N ALA A 284 6.37 7.24 12.87
CA ALA A 284 5.43 6.58 13.77
C ALA A 284 5.39 5.06 13.57
N CYS A 285 5.43 4.59 12.33
CA CYS A 285 5.46 3.17 11.98
C CYS A 285 6.74 2.50 12.49
N LEU A 286 7.90 3.14 12.31
CA LEU A 286 9.16 2.66 12.88
C LEU A 286 9.10 2.61 14.42
N ALA A 287 8.60 3.66 15.07
CA ALA A 287 8.45 3.71 16.53
C ALA A 287 7.52 2.61 17.04
N VAL A 288 6.42 2.40 16.34
CA VAL A 288 5.42 1.37 16.66
C VAL A 288 5.97 -0.04 16.49
N CYS A 289 6.91 -0.26 15.56
CA CYS A 289 7.58 -1.55 15.43
C CYS A 289 8.45 -1.90 16.67
N LEU A 290 8.78 -0.94 17.54
CA LEU A 290 9.41 -1.27 18.84
C LEU A 290 8.43 -1.86 19.85
N ILE A 291 7.11 -1.84 19.59
CA ILE A 291 6.08 -2.41 20.46
C ILE A 291 6.03 -3.93 20.25
N ASN A 292 7.09 -4.60 20.70
CA ASN A 292 7.21 -6.06 20.73
C ASN A 292 8.10 -6.47 21.92
N PRO A 293 7.99 -7.71 22.44
CA PRO A 293 8.77 -8.17 23.60
C PRO A 293 10.30 -8.10 23.41
N PHE A 294 10.77 -8.06 22.17
CA PHE A 294 12.18 -8.05 21.78
C PHE A 294 12.69 -6.65 21.42
N GLY A 295 11.83 -5.62 21.41
CA GLY A 295 12.15 -4.23 21.09
C GLY A 295 13.00 -4.09 19.81
N VAL A 296 14.23 -3.58 19.99
CA VAL A 296 15.18 -3.32 18.90
C VAL A 296 15.74 -4.61 18.29
N TYR A 297 15.80 -5.70 19.05
CA TYR A 297 16.35 -6.98 18.55
C TYR A 297 15.50 -7.57 17.42
N ALA A 298 14.20 -7.22 17.33
CA ALA A 298 13.35 -7.61 16.21
C ALA A 298 13.87 -7.08 14.85
N PHE A 299 14.57 -5.95 14.82
CA PHE A 299 15.15 -5.39 13.59
C PHE A 299 16.40 -6.12 13.10
N LEU A 300 16.98 -7.01 13.93
CA LEU A 300 18.15 -7.80 13.55
C LEU A 300 17.77 -9.07 12.78
N THR A 301 16.53 -9.55 12.92
CA THR A 301 16.04 -10.77 12.29
C THR A 301 15.96 -10.69 10.76
N PRO A 302 15.40 -9.62 10.13
CA PRO A 302 15.30 -9.54 8.66
C PRO A 302 16.68 -9.56 7.95
N PRO A 303 17.69 -8.77 8.37
CA PRO A 303 19.03 -8.85 7.78
C PRO A 303 19.69 -10.23 7.94
N ALA A 304 19.41 -10.95 9.04
CA ALA A 304 19.89 -12.32 9.23
C ALA A 304 19.32 -13.29 8.21
N GLN A 305 18.01 -13.17 7.91
CA GLN A 305 17.33 -14.00 6.92
C GLN A 305 17.79 -13.69 5.48
N LEU A 306 18.21 -12.45 5.21
CA LEU A 306 18.81 -12.05 3.92
C LEU A 306 20.27 -12.49 3.77
N GLY A 307 20.83 -13.22 4.75
CA GLY A 307 22.21 -13.70 4.70
C GLY A 307 23.26 -12.61 4.93
N LEU A 308 22.87 -11.44 5.45
CA LEU A 308 23.78 -10.32 5.71
C LEU A 308 24.59 -10.49 7.01
N PHE A 309 24.47 -11.64 7.68
CA PHE A 309 25.18 -11.93 8.92
C PHE A 309 26.48 -12.71 8.69
N PRO A 310 27.48 -12.55 9.58
CA PRO A 310 28.74 -13.28 9.52
C PRO A 310 28.60 -14.81 9.53
N ALA A 311 27.51 -15.36 10.09
CA ALA A 311 27.26 -16.80 10.06
C ALA A 311 27.03 -17.32 8.63
N MET A 312 26.47 -16.50 7.74
CA MET A 312 26.23 -16.87 6.35
C MET A 312 27.54 -17.06 5.58
N SER A 313 28.56 -16.24 5.87
CA SER A 313 29.87 -16.42 5.25
C SER A 313 30.52 -17.73 5.70
N VAL A 314 30.30 -18.17 6.95
CA VAL A 314 30.77 -19.49 7.41
C VAL A 314 30.05 -20.62 6.67
N LEU A 315 28.72 -20.54 6.53
CA LEU A 315 27.91 -21.56 5.85
C LEU A 315 28.20 -21.65 4.35
N GLN A 316 28.50 -20.53 3.68
CA GLN A 316 28.89 -20.49 2.27
C GLN A 316 30.20 -21.25 1.99
N HIS A 317 31.09 -21.32 2.98
CA HIS A 317 32.36 -22.03 2.87
C HIS A 317 32.28 -23.48 3.39
N ASP A 318 31.15 -23.88 3.98
CA ASP A 318 30.92 -25.26 4.42
C ASP A 318 30.52 -26.14 3.24
N SER A 319 31.33 -27.16 2.95
CA SER A 319 31.08 -28.14 1.89
C SER A 319 29.72 -28.84 1.97
N ALA A 320 29.15 -28.99 3.18
CA ALA A 320 27.85 -29.64 3.36
C ALA A 320 26.67 -28.74 2.95
N PHE A 321 26.80 -27.42 3.10
CA PHE A 321 25.73 -26.45 2.82
C PHE A 321 25.92 -25.71 1.50
N ARG A 322 27.10 -25.82 0.88
CA ARG A 322 27.43 -25.11 -0.36
C ARG A 322 26.42 -25.37 -1.49
N GLY A 323 25.94 -26.61 -1.64
CA GLY A 323 24.93 -26.96 -2.66
C GLY A 323 23.58 -26.26 -2.47
N LEU A 324 23.23 -25.88 -1.24
CA LEU A 324 22.01 -25.13 -0.92
C LEU A 324 22.17 -23.62 -1.12
N LEU A 325 23.41 -23.12 -1.13
CA LEU A 325 23.74 -21.70 -1.15
C LEU A 325 24.31 -21.23 -2.49
N MET A 326 24.53 -22.14 -3.44
CA MET A 326 25.02 -21.80 -4.77
C MET A 326 24.01 -20.93 -5.52
N SER A 327 24.47 -19.75 -5.91
CA SER A 327 23.72 -18.88 -6.80
C SER A 327 23.69 -19.43 -8.22
N PRO A 328 22.58 -19.30 -8.98
CA PRO A 328 22.54 -19.63 -10.41
C PRO A 328 23.52 -18.80 -11.26
N PHE A 329 24.10 -17.75 -10.68
CA PHE A 329 25.13 -16.92 -11.30
C PHE A 329 26.57 -17.36 -10.98
N GLU A 330 26.76 -18.38 -10.14
CA GLU A 330 28.09 -18.93 -9.86
C GLU A 330 28.54 -19.92 -10.95
N ALA A 331 29.82 -19.83 -11.33
CA ALA A 331 30.40 -20.69 -12.37
C ALA A 331 30.33 -22.19 -12.02
N ASP A 332 30.27 -22.51 -10.72
CA ASP A 332 30.18 -23.88 -10.22
C ASP A 332 28.74 -24.44 -10.21
N TYR A 333 27.71 -23.60 -10.42
CA TYR A 333 26.29 -24.02 -10.37
C TYR A 333 25.95 -25.08 -11.42
N LEU A 334 26.54 -24.97 -12.62
CA LEU A 334 26.32 -25.91 -13.73
C LEU A 334 27.21 -27.16 -13.65
N ARG A 335 28.03 -27.32 -12.60
CA ARG A 335 28.87 -28.51 -12.44
C ARG A 335 28.04 -29.69 -11.90
N PRO A 336 28.02 -30.83 -12.62
CA PRO A 336 27.31 -32.02 -12.15
C PRO A 336 27.84 -32.48 -10.80
N GLY A 337 26.94 -32.64 -9.82
CA GLY A 337 27.28 -33.11 -8.46
C GLY A 337 27.47 -32.01 -7.40
N LEU A 338 27.31 -30.74 -7.78
CA LEU A 338 27.39 -29.58 -6.87
C LEU A 338 26.11 -28.73 -6.88
N GLY A 339 25.47 -28.57 -8.04
CA GLY A 339 24.10 -28.06 -8.16
C GLY A 339 23.07 -29.20 -8.23
N TRP A 340 21.85 -28.94 -7.77
CA TRP A 340 20.71 -29.87 -7.76
C TRP A 340 20.41 -30.53 -9.10
#